data_AF-A0A944X4D7-F1
#
_entry.id   AF-A0A944X4D7-F1
#
_cell.length_a   1.000
_cell.length_b   1.000
_cell.length_c   1.000
_cell.angle_alpha   90.00
_cell.angle_beta   90.00
_cell.angle_gamma   90.00
#
_symmetry.space_group_name_H-M   'P 1'
#
loop_
_entity.id
_entity.type
_entity.pdbx_description
1 polymer ?
#
loop_
_entity_poly.entity_id
_entity_poly.type
_entity_poly.pdbx_seq_one_letter_code
_entity_poly.pdbx_strand_id
1 'polypeptide(L)'
;MNIDYRPFFKEYEELRDKADAAFNKVQKEYQGQVTCGLGCDDCCYALFDLSLIEAIYINTQFNKSFQGKKKADLVEAAGRIDRRIYKLKKKAYKDLENGKNEIEILGAISMERIKCPLLNDKKQCEMYENRPITCRIYGMPTSTAGSSHICGQTNFVEGEKYPTINMDIIHDQLYKISAMFAGSIKTKYTKLTDMLIPLSMALITDFNEEYLGISIEKGEK
;
A
#
# COMPACT_ATOMS: atom_id res chain seq x y z
N MET A 1 2.36 -12.53 24.30
CA MET A 1 0.96 -12.72 23.85
C MET A 1 0.99 -13.04 22.36
N ASN A 2 0.18 -13.97 21.85
CA ASN A 2 0.12 -14.15 20.39
C ASN A 2 -1.00 -13.24 19.85
N ILE A 3 -0.63 -12.26 19.03
CA ILE A 3 -1.58 -11.29 18.47
C ILE A 3 -2.45 -12.02 17.43
N ASP A 4 -3.77 -12.02 17.63
CA ASP A 4 -4.69 -12.63 16.68
C ASP A 4 -5.12 -11.63 15.60
N TYR A 5 -4.50 -11.75 14.43
CA TYR A 5 -4.81 -10.91 13.27
C TYR A 5 -6.02 -11.38 12.45
N ARG A 6 -6.51 -12.60 12.65
CA ARG A 6 -7.53 -13.24 11.80
C ARG A 6 -8.81 -12.41 11.60
N PRO A 7 -9.44 -11.82 12.63
CA PRO A 7 -10.66 -11.06 12.42
C PRO A 7 -10.44 -9.82 11.55
N PHE A 8 -9.32 -9.13 11.72
CA PHE A 8 -9.00 -7.91 10.96
C PHE A 8 -8.55 -8.22 9.53
N PHE A 9 -7.84 -9.34 9.33
CA PHE A 9 -7.51 -9.83 8.00
C PHE A 9 -8.75 -10.21 7.22
N LYS A 10 -9.75 -10.81 7.86
CA LYS A 10 -11.02 -11.12 7.20
C LYS A 10 -11.71 -9.85 6.69
N GLU A 11 -11.83 -8.82 7.51
CA GLU A 11 -12.40 -7.52 7.11
C GLU A 11 -11.61 -6.87 5.95
N TYR A 12 -10.27 -6.94 6.03
CA TYR A 12 -9.41 -6.46 4.95
C TYR A 12 -9.58 -7.25 3.65
N GLU A 13 -9.65 -8.58 3.73
CA GLU A 13 -9.87 -9.47 2.59
C GLU A 13 -11.23 -9.21 1.94
N GLU A 14 -12.28 -8.99 2.72
CA GLU A 14 -13.61 -8.61 2.19
C GLU A 14 -13.58 -7.25 1.47
N LEU A 15 -12.83 -6.27 1.98
CA LEU A 15 -12.63 -4.98 1.30
C LEU A 15 -11.83 -5.14 0.00
N ARG A 16 -10.76 -5.94 0.05
CA ARG A 16 -9.93 -6.28 -1.10
C ARG A 16 -10.74 -6.96 -2.20
N ASP A 17 -11.58 -7.92 -1.84
CA ASP A 17 -12.40 -8.67 -2.80
C ASP A 17 -13.46 -7.78 -3.47
N LYS A 18 -14.00 -6.78 -2.75
CA LYS A 18 -14.85 -5.74 -3.34
C LYS A 18 -14.08 -4.88 -4.34
N ALA A 19 -12.82 -4.54 -4.05
CA ALA A 19 -11.97 -3.80 -4.98
C ALA A 19 -11.67 -4.61 -6.26
N ASP A 20 -11.36 -5.90 -6.12
CA ASP A 20 -11.18 -6.81 -7.25
C ASP A 20 -12.46 -6.94 -8.08
N ALA A 21 -13.63 -7.06 -7.42
CA ALA A 21 -14.93 -7.11 -8.11
C ALA A 21 -15.22 -5.82 -8.90
N ALA A 22 -14.91 -4.66 -8.33
CA ALA A 22 -15.05 -3.37 -9.01
C ALA A 22 -14.14 -3.28 -10.23
N PHE A 23 -12.88 -3.71 -10.11
CA PHE A 23 -11.94 -3.77 -11.23
C PHE A 23 -12.41 -4.69 -12.34
N ASN A 24 -12.81 -5.92 -11.99
CA ASN A 24 -13.28 -6.90 -12.96
C ASN A 24 -14.54 -6.43 -13.69
N LYS A 25 -15.43 -5.69 -13.02
CA LYS A 25 -16.61 -5.10 -13.64
C LYS A 25 -16.21 -4.06 -14.70
N VAL A 26 -15.37 -3.10 -14.34
CA VAL A 26 -14.93 -2.04 -15.27
C VAL A 26 -14.09 -2.61 -16.40
N GLN A 27 -13.21 -3.58 -16.13
CA GLN A 27 -12.43 -4.25 -17.17
C GLN A 27 -13.35 -4.95 -18.19
N LYS A 28 -14.45 -5.58 -17.74
CA LYS A 28 -15.43 -6.23 -18.64
C LYS A 28 -16.25 -5.23 -19.45
N GLU A 29 -16.65 -4.11 -18.85
CA GLU A 29 -17.46 -3.06 -19.50
C GLU A 29 -16.63 -2.16 -20.43
N TYR A 30 -15.33 -1.97 -20.13
CA TYR A 30 -14.42 -1.05 -20.81
C TYR A 30 -13.12 -1.75 -21.26
N GLN A 31 -13.26 -2.91 -21.91
CA GLN A 31 -12.15 -3.78 -22.35
C GLN A 31 -11.13 -3.06 -23.24
N GLY A 32 -11.56 -2.05 -24.02
CA GLY A 32 -10.68 -1.27 -24.88
C GLY A 32 -9.89 -0.18 -24.14
N GLN A 33 -10.27 0.15 -22.91
CA GLN A 33 -9.68 1.22 -22.12
C GLN A 33 -8.75 0.69 -21.03
N VAL A 34 -9.09 -0.46 -20.44
CA VAL A 34 -8.24 -1.13 -19.45
C VAL A 34 -7.22 -2.02 -20.17
N THR A 35 -6.02 -1.49 -20.39
CA THR A 35 -4.88 -2.20 -21.01
C THR A 35 -4.07 -3.04 -20.00
N CYS A 36 -4.45 -3.01 -18.72
CA CYS A 36 -3.74 -3.70 -17.65
C CYS A 36 -3.87 -5.21 -17.80
N GLY A 37 -2.73 -5.90 -17.91
CA GLY A 37 -2.62 -7.36 -17.98
C GLY A 37 -1.35 -7.87 -17.31
N LEU A 38 -1.21 -9.20 -17.24
CA LEU A 38 0.04 -9.85 -16.79
C LEU A 38 1.21 -9.35 -17.65
N GLY A 39 2.21 -8.72 -17.01
CA GLY A 39 3.35 -8.09 -17.68
C GLY A 39 3.30 -6.55 -17.75
N CYS A 40 2.18 -5.93 -17.35
CA CYS A 40 2.14 -4.50 -17.03
C CYS A 40 2.78 -4.26 -15.65
N ASP A 41 3.82 -3.45 -15.59
CA ASP A 41 4.59 -3.15 -14.38
C ASP A 41 4.47 -1.69 -13.92
N ASP A 42 3.62 -0.87 -14.55
CA ASP A 42 3.53 0.56 -14.24
C ASP A 42 3.15 0.82 -12.77
N CYS A 43 2.24 0.00 -12.21
CA CYS A 43 1.89 0.07 -10.79
C CYS A 43 3.08 -0.20 -9.85
N CYS A 44 4.11 -0.91 -10.32
CA CYS A 44 5.32 -1.19 -9.56
C CYS A 44 6.30 -0.01 -9.54
N TYR A 45 5.97 1.10 -10.22
CA TYR A 45 6.72 2.36 -10.16
C TYR A 45 5.92 3.49 -9.51
N ALA A 46 4.67 3.23 -9.12
CA ALA A 46 3.83 4.16 -8.38
C ALA A 46 4.24 4.15 -6.90
N LEU A 47 4.53 5.33 -6.35
CA LEU A 47 4.85 5.48 -4.93
C LEU A 47 3.59 5.77 -4.14
N PHE A 48 3.25 4.89 -3.21
CA PHE A 48 2.16 5.06 -2.26
C PHE A 48 2.53 4.39 -0.93
N ASP A 49 1.82 4.76 0.13
CA ASP A 49 1.96 4.16 1.44
C ASP A 49 0.77 3.26 1.76
N LEU A 50 1.02 2.26 2.59
CA LEU A 50 0.03 1.33 3.12
C LEU A 50 -0.50 1.84 4.46
N SER A 51 -1.79 1.59 4.71
CA SER A 51 -2.34 1.66 6.06
C SER A 51 -1.71 0.60 6.98
N LEU A 52 -1.85 0.77 8.29
CA LEU A 52 -1.32 -0.19 9.27
C LEU A 52 -1.78 -1.62 9.01
N ILE A 53 -3.09 -1.83 8.81
CA ILE A 53 -3.63 -3.17 8.58
C ILE A 53 -3.09 -3.80 7.29
N GLU A 54 -2.97 -3.03 6.21
CA GLU A 54 -2.38 -3.51 4.96
C GLU A 54 -0.91 -3.88 5.15
N ALA A 55 -0.13 -3.02 5.82
CA ALA A 55 1.28 -3.29 6.05
C ALA A 55 1.51 -4.58 6.84
N ILE A 56 0.72 -4.81 7.90
CA ILE A 56 0.75 -6.04 8.71
C ILE A 56 0.32 -7.25 7.87
N TYR A 57 -0.76 -7.13 7.08
CA TYR A 57 -1.23 -8.21 6.21
C TYR A 57 -0.15 -8.60 5.19
N ILE A 58 0.41 -7.62 4.48
CA ILE A 58 1.47 -7.84 3.49
C ILE A 58 2.70 -8.48 4.13
N ASN A 59 3.16 -7.96 5.27
CA ASN A 59 4.27 -8.54 6.01
C ASN A 59 4.01 -10.00 6.40
N THR A 60 2.80 -10.30 6.88
CA THR A 60 2.40 -11.65 7.25
C THR A 60 2.45 -12.59 6.05
N GLN A 61 1.88 -12.18 4.91
CA GLN A 61 1.91 -13.00 3.70
C GLN A 61 3.32 -13.14 3.15
N PHE A 62 4.14 -12.08 3.17
CA PHE A 62 5.54 -12.13 2.76
C PHE A 62 6.34 -13.15 3.57
N ASN A 63 6.18 -13.13 4.89
CA ASN A 63 6.86 -14.05 5.80
C ASN A 63 6.39 -15.51 5.64
N LYS A 64 5.15 -15.73 5.20
CA LYS A 64 4.63 -17.07 4.84
C LYS A 64 5.14 -17.55 3.48
N SER A 65 5.19 -16.66 2.49
CA SER A 65 5.49 -17.01 1.10
C SER A 65 6.99 -17.18 0.81
N PHE A 66 7.88 -16.50 1.54
CA PHE A 66 9.31 -16.51 1.23
C PHE A 66 10.15 -16.95 2.43
N GLN A 67 11.16 -17.77 2.13
CA GLN A 67 12.15 -18.24 3.10
C GLN A 67 13.54 -18.31 2.46
N GLY A 68 14.58 -18.51 3.28
CA GLY A 68 15.95 -18.70 2.82
C GLY A 68 16.49 -17.56 1.96
N LYS A 69 17.27 -17.91 0.92
CA LYS A 69 17.94 -16.94 0.04
C LYS A 69 16.97 -15.98 -0.63
N LYS A 70 15.84 -16.48 -1.16
CA LYS A 70 14.86 -15.63 -1.87
C LYS A 70 14.31 -14.53 -0.96
N LYS A 71 14.01 -14.85 0.31
CA LYS A 71 13.58 -13.86 1.30
C LYS A 71 14.68 -12.83 1.57
N ALA A 72 15.92 -13.28 1.76
CA ALA A 72 17.06 -12.40 2.02
C ALA A 72 17.28 -11.40 0.86
N ASP A 73 17.23 -11.87 -0.39
CA ASP A 73 17.38 -11.02 -1.58
C ASP A 73 16.29 -9.95 -1.65
N LEU A 74 15.02 -10.31 -1.34
CA LEU A 74 13.88 -9.38 -1.33
C LEU A 74 13.99 -8.36 -0.17
N VAL A 75 14.41 -8.79 1.02
CA VAL A 75 14.65 -7.92 2.18
C VAL A 75 15.77 -6.91 1.88
N GLU A 76 16.85 -7.35 1.24
CA GLU A 76 17.95 -6.46 0.84
C GLU A 76 17.49 -5.43 -0.20
N ALA A 77 16.72 -5.86 -1.20
CA ALA A 77 16.12 -4.96 -2.18
C ALA A 77 15.19 -3.94 -1.52
N ALA A 78 14.31 -4.39 -0.62
CA ALA A 78 13.40 -3.54 0.14
C ALA A 78 14.17 -2.51 0.99
N GLY A 79 15.23 -2.92 1.71
CA GLY A 79 16.06 -2.00 2.48
C GLY A 79 16.77 -0.93 1.64
N ARG A 80 17.22 -1.27 0.43
CA ARG A 80 17.79 -0.27 -0.50
C ARG A 80 16.75 0.76 -0.95
N ILE A 81 15.57 0.29 -1.33
CA ILE A 81 14.45 1.12 -1.80
C ILE A 81 13.93 2.00 -0.68
N ASP A 82 13.79 1.46 0.52
CA ASP A 82 13.31 2.19 1.69
C ASP A 82 14.18 3.39 2.03
N ARG A 83 15.52 3.21 1.99
CA ARG A 83 16.46 4.33 2.16
C ARG A 83 16.29 5.42 1.11
N ARG A 84 15.95 5.06 -0.14
CA ARG A 84 15.67 6.03 -1.21
C ARG A 84 14.36 6.77 -0.93
N ILE A 85 13.31 6.06 -0.55
CA ILE A 85 12.01 6.63 -0.19
C ILE A 85 12.14 7.57 1.02
N TYR A 86 12.87 7.17 2.06
CA TYR A 86 13.13 8.01 3.22
C TYR A 86 13.81 9.34 2.84
N LYS A 87 14.85 9.30 1.99
CA LYS A 87 15.52 10.52 1.50
C LYS A 87 14.55 11.41 0.72
N LEU A 88 13.71 10.81 -0.12
CA LEU A 88 12.70 11.52 -0.90
C LEU A 88 11.65 12.19 0.00
N LYS A 89 11.06 11.45 0.94
CA LYS A 89 10.09 11.99 1.92
C LYS A 89 10.71 13.10 2.78
N LYS A 90 11.96 12.93 3.22
CA LYS A 90 12.68 13.97 3.98
C LYS A 90 12.90 15.24 3.16
N LYS A 91 13.19 15.11 1.85
CA LYS A 91 13.28 16.26 0.94
C LYS A 91 11.92 16.93 0.77
N ALA A 92 10.88 16.15 0.50
CA ALA A 92 9.50 16.65 0.34
C ALA A 92 9.01 17.41 1.58
N TYR A 93 9.28 16.89 2.79
CA TYR A 93 8.96 17.56 4.04
C TYR A 93 9.68 18.91 4.18
N LYS A 94 10.98 18.97 3.88
CA LYS A 94 11.74 20.24 3.89
C LYS A 94 11.24 21.23 2.85
N ASP A 95 10.88 20.74 1.66
CA ASP A 95 10.31 21.55 0.60
C ASP A 95 8.97 22.17 1.03
N LEU A 96 8.13 21.41 1.73
CA LEU A 96 6.88 21.89 2.33
C LEU A 96 7.14 22.95 3.43
N GLU A 97 8.08 22.70 4.34
CA GLU A 97 8.48 23.69 5.38
C GLU A 97 9.00 24.99 4.77
N ASN A 98 9.64 24.92 3.60
CA ASN A 98 10.10 26.09 2.85
C ASN A 98 9.00 26.77 2.01
N GLY A 99 7.74 26.34 2.14
CA GLY A 99 6.59 26.96 1.51
C GLY A 99 6.35 26.57 0.05
N LYS A 100 6.99 25.50 -0.46
CA LYS A 100 6.63 24.98 -1.78
C LYS A 100 5.22 24.43 -1.80
N ASN A 101 4.58 24.53 -2.96
CA ASN A 101 3.23 24.06 -3.15
C ASN A 101 3.16 22.52 -3.11
N GLU A 102 2.14 21.97 -2.44
CA GLU A 102 1.95 20.52 -2.29
C GLU A 102 1.81 19.79 -3.64
N ILE A 103 1.14 20.40 -4.63
CA ILE A 103 0.96 19.80 -5.96
C ILE A 103 2.31 19.67 -6.67
N GLU A 104 3.20 20.67 -6.55
CA GLU A 104 4.55 20.61 -7.11
C GLU A 104 5.38 19.51 -6.46
N ILE A 105 5.31 19.40 -5.12
CA ILE A 105 6.00 18.37 -4.35
C ILE A 105 5.52 16.97 -4.76
N LEU A 106 4.21 16.76 -4.85
CA LEU A 106 3.61 15.49 -5.26
C LEU A 106 3.96 15.13 -6.71
N GLY A 107 3.99 16.13 -7.62
CA GLY A 107 4.45 15.94 -8.99
C GLY A 107 5.89 15.48 -9.06
N ALA A 108 6.80 16.12 -8.29
CA ALA A 108 8.20 15.73 -8.23
C ALA A 108 8.39 14.30 -7.68
N ILE A 109 7.63 13.92 -6.64
CA ILE A 109 7.64 12.55 -6.10
C ILE A 109 7.17 11.54 -7.14
N SER A 110 6.12 11.85 -7.88
CA SER A 110 5.56 10.96 -8.91
C SER A 110 6.56 10.69 -10.05
N MET A 111 7.41 11.66 -10.37
CA MET A 111 8.43 11.55 -11.42
C MET A 111 9.65 10.71 -11.03
N GLU A 112 9.88 10.45 -9.74
CA GLU A 112 11.03 9.65 -9.28
C GLU A 112 10.95 8.17 -9.68
N ARG A 113 9.74 7.67 -9.98
CA ARG A 113 9.43 6.30 -10.44
C ARG A 113 10.28 5.25 -9.73
N ILE A 114 10.12 5.14 -8.42
CA ILE A 114 10.89 4.20 -7.60
C ILE A 114 10.36 2.79 -7.83
N LYS A 115 11.23 1.89 -8.32
CA LYS A 115 10.91 0.46 -8.53
C LYS A 115 10.50 -0.20 -7.21
N CYS A 116 9.37 -0.89 -7.21
CA CYS A 116 8.87 -1.73 -6.13
C CYS A 116 9.83 -2.90 -5.84
N PRO A 117 10.09 -3.25 -4.56
CA PRO A 117 10.97 -4.36 -4.20
C PRO A 117 10.46 -5.74 -4.66
N LEU A 118 9.16 -5.87 -4.93
CA LEU A 118 8.53 -7.12 -5.37
C LEU A 118 8.48 -7.26 -6.90
N LEU A 119 8.97 -6.28 -7.68
CA LEU A 119 9.04 -6.39 -9.13
C LEU A 119 10.31 -7.15 -9.55
N ASN A 120 10.13 -8.33 -10.11
CA ASN A 120 11.24 -9.14 -10.61
C ASN A 120 11.67 -8.74 -12.04
N ASP A 121 12.73 -9.37 -12.53
CA ASP A 121 13.32 -9.05 -13.84
C ASP A 121 12.45 -9.50 -15.02
N LYS A 122 11.44 -10.35 -14.76
CA LYS A 122 10.42 -10.76 -15.76
C LYS A 122 9.22 -9.81 -15.80
N LYS A 123 9.30 -8.64 -15.14
CA LYS A 123 8.20 -7.68 -14.98
C LYS A 123 6.96 -8.26 -14.30
N GLN A 124 7.19 -9.17 -13.35
CA GLN A 124 6.13 -9.81 -12.58
C GLN A 124 6.27 -9.46 -11.10
N CYS A 125 5.14 -9.26 -10.44
CA CYS A 125 5.09 -9.08 -8.99
C CYS A 125 5.27 -10.44 -8.30
N GLU A 126 6.26 -10.53 -7.41
CA GLU A 126 6.52 -11.72 -6.60
C GLU A 126 5.36 -12.05 -5.64
N MET A 127 4.49 -11.08 -5.32
CA MET A 127 3.30 -11.27 -4.47
C MET A 127 2.00 -10.84 -5.17
N TYR A 128 1.85 -11.17 -6.46
CA TYR A 128 0.68 -10.73 -7.24
C TYR A 128 -0.66 -11.02 -6.55
N GLU A 129 -0.86 -12.23 -6.03
CA GLU A 129 -2.08 -12.65 -5.34
C GLU A 129 -2.33 -11.95 -4.00
N ASN A 130 -1.27 -11.42 -3.38
CA ASN A 130 -1.34 -10.73 -2.09
C ASN A 130 -1.09 -9.23 -2.23
N ARG A 131 -1.15 -8.67 -3.44
CA ARG A 131 -0.88 -7.24 -3.68
C ARG A 131 -1.87 -6.34 -2.91
N PRO A 132 -1.44 -5.13 -2.46
CA PRO A 132 -2.30 -4.15 -1.79
C PRO A 132 -3.48 -3.70 -2.64
N ILE A 133 -4.49 -3.09 -2.02
CA ILE A 133 -5.70 -2.63 -2.73
C ILE A 133 -5.35 -1.64 -3.85
N THR A 134 -4.48 -0.67 -3.57
CA THR A 134 -4.00 0.31 -4.56
C THR A 134 -3.42 -0.37 -5.81
N CYS A 135 -2.71 -1.50 -5.66
CA CYS A 135 -2.18 -2.25 -6.81
C CYS A 135 -3.26 -3.04 -7.58
N ARG A 136 -4.39 -3.38 -6.95
CA ARG A 136 -5.49 -4.15 -7.57
C ARG A 136 -6.35 -3.28 -8.46
N ILE A 137 -6.59 -2.05 -8.00
CA ILE A 137 -7.41 -1.06 -8.69
C ILE A 137 -6.59 -0.18 -9.65
N TYR A 138 -5.27 -0.35 -9.66
CA TYR A 138 -4.40 0.42 -10.54
C TYR A 138 -4.80 0.23 -12.01
N GLY A 139 -4.86 1.34 -12.75
CA GLY A 139 -5.35 1.35 -14.13
C GLY A 139 -6.86 1.61 -14.24
N MET A 140 -7.59 1.72 -13.14
CA MET A 140 -8.93 2.30 -13.15
C MET A 140 -8.86 3.82 -12.96
N PRO A 141 -9.86 4.57 -13.45
CA PRO A 141 -10.09 5.92 -12.99
C PRO A 141 -10.29 5.91 -11.47
N THR A 142 -9.54 6.75 -10.77
CA THR A 142 -9.63 6.92 -9.31
C THR A 142 -9.93 8.37 -9.00
N SER A 143 -10.54 8.65 -7.84
CA SER A 143 -10.71 10.00 -7.33
C SER A 143 -10.21 10.10 -5.90
N THR A 144 -9.46 11.15 -5.61
CA THR A 144 -8.94 11.46 -4.28
C THR A 144 -9.13 12.95 -4.03
N ALA A 145 -9.71 13.33 -2.89
CA ALA A 145 -10.01 14.72 -2.56
C ALA A 145 -10.77 15.47 -3.67
N GLY A 146 -11.69 14.77 -4.34
CA GLY A 146 -12.49 15.31 -5.46
C GLY A 146 -11.75 15.45 -6.80
N SER A 147 -10.45 15.16 -6.86
CA SER A 147 -9.67 15.15 -8.11
C SER A 147 -9.63 13.75 -8.71
N SER A 148 -9.95 13.65 -9.99
CA SER A 148 -9.90 12.37 -10.72
C SER A 148 -8.52 12.15 -11.34
N HIS A 149 -8.06 10.90 -11.33
CA HIS A 149 -6.78 10.46 -11.87
C HIS A 149 -6.99 9.23 -12.75
N ILE A 150 -6.40 9.26 -13.94
CA ILE A 150 -6.33 8.12 -14.86
C ILE A 150 -4.87 7.71 -15.05
N CYS A 151 -4.63 6.41 -15.22
CA CYS A 151 -3.29 5.90 -15.50
C CYS A 151 -2.90 6.20 -16.95
N GLY A 152 -1.72 6.78 -17.19
CA GLY A 152 -1.23 7.12 -18.53
C GLY A 152 -0.97 5.92 -19.45
N GLN A 153 -1.06 4.68 -18.95
CA GLN A 153 -0.95 3.46 -19.76
C GLN A 153 -2.31 2.96 -20.28
N THR A 154 -3.41 3.55 -19.84
CA THR A 154 -4.78 3.17 -20.19
C THR A 154 -5.32 4.05 -21.32
N ASN A 155 -6.38 3.61 -22.01
CA ASN A 155 -7.03 4.43 -23.04
C ASN A 155 -8.25 5.21 -22.50
N PHE A 156 -8.29 5.48 -21.19
CA PHE A 156 -9.27 6.41 -20.64
C PHE A 156 -8.95 7.84 -21.12
N VAL A 157 -9.98 8.59 -21.49
CA VAL A 157 -9.85 9.97 -21.99
C VAL A 157 -10.26 10.94 -20.89
N GLU A 158 -9.42 11.94 -20.63
CA GLU A 158 -9.73 12.99 -19.66
C GLU A 158 -10.96 13.80 -20.10
N GLY A 159 -11.86 14.09 -19.15
CA GLY A 159 -13.12 14.79 -19.41
C GLY A 159 -14.31 13.87 -19.75
N GLU A 160 -14.07 12.60 -20.06
CA GLU A 160 -15.13 11.60 -20.29
C GLU A 160 -15.66 10.99 -18.99
N LYS A 161 -16.86 10.41 -19.04
CA LYS A 161 -17.51 9.79 -17.89
C LYS A 161 -17.22 8.29 -17.82
N TYR A 162 -16.46 7.88 -16.81
CA TYR A 162 -16.18 6.49 -16.49
C TYR A 162 -16.52 6.16 -15.04
N PRO A 163 -16.72 4.88 -14.69
CA PRO A 163 -16.76 4.46 -13.31
C PRO A 163 -15.42 4.79 -12.63
N THR A 164 -15.50 5.55 -11.55
CA THR A 164 -14.33 6.04 -10.82
C THR A 164 -14.33 5.48 -9.40
N ILE A 165 -13.20 4.91 -8.98
CA ILE A 165 -13.04 4.44 -7.60
C ILE A 165 -12.71 5.63 -6.70
N ASN A 166 -13.53 5.82 -5.68
CA ASN A 166 -13.26 6.80 -4.64
C ASN A 166 -12.24 6.22 -3.64
N MET A 167 -11.02 6.76 -3.67
CA MET A 167 -9.92 6.34 -2.79
C MET A 167 -10.16 6.74 -1.34
N ASP A 168 -10.81 7.89 -1.09
CA ASP A 168 -11.11 8.38 0.25
C ASP A 168 -11.99 7.36 1.00
N ILE A 169 -12.97 6.77 0.32
CA ILE A 169 -13.81 5.70 0.90
C ILE A 169 -12.99 4.46 1.24
N ILE A 170 -12.05 4.05 0.39
CA ILE A 170 -11.19 2.88 0.65
C ILE A 170 -10.27 3.17 1.85
N HIS A 171 -9.63 4.34 1.88
CA HIS A 171 -8.77 4.76 2.97
C HIS A 171 -9.53 4.81 4.30
N ASP A 172 -10.75 5.36 4.32
CA ASP A 172 -11.60 5.37 5.52
C ASP A 172 -11.90 3.96 6.05
N GLN A 173 -12.17 2.99 5.16
CA GLN A 173 -12.40 1.60 5.58
C GLN A 173 -11.12 0.96 6.12
N LEU A 174 -9.98 1.19 5.48
CA LEU A 174 -8.67 0.71 5.95
C LEU A 174 -8.30 1.30 7.32
N TYR A 175 -8.57 2.60 7.55
CA TYR A 175 -8.38 3.24 8.84
C TYR A 175 -9.31 2.66 9.92
N LYS A 176 -10.57 2.36 9.58
CA LYS A 176 -11.49 1.68 10.51
C LYS A 176 -10.96 0.31 10.94
N ILE A 177 -10.50 -0.51 9.99
CA ILE A 177 -9.93 -1.84 10.33
C ILE A 177 -8.66 -1.67 11.18
N SER A 178 -7.80 -0.72 10.83
CA SER A 178 -6.60 -0.38 11.61
C SER A 178 -6.95 0.07 13.03
N ALA A 179 -8.02 0.84 13.22
CA ALA A 179 -8.50 1.29 14.53
C ALA A 179 -9.09 0.14 15.37
N MET A 180 -9.87 -0.76 14.75
CA MET A 180 -10.36 -1.96 15.43
C MET A 180 -9.19 -2.83 15.93
N PHE A 181 -8.16 -3.00 15.11
CA PHE A 181 -6.94 -3.71 15.49
C PHE A 181 -6.18 -3.02 16.62
N ALA A 182 -5.91 -1.71 16.50
CA ALA A 182 -5.19 -0.96 17.54
C ALA A 182 -5.93 -1.01 18.89
N GLY A 183 -7.28 -0.94 18.86
CA GLY A 183 -8.13 -1.07 20.03
C GLY A 183 -8.06 -2.45 20.69
N SER A 184 -7.79 -3.53 19.94
CA SER A 184 -7.73 -4.89 20.51
C SER A 184 -6.42 -5.19 21.23
N ILE A 185 -5.33 -4.47 20.91
CA ILE A 185 -3.98 -4.77 21.43
C ILE A 185 -3.54 -3.89 22.61
N LYS A 186 -4.40 -2.98 23.10
CA LYS A 186 -4.09 -2.04 24.20
C LYS A 186 -2.75 -1.30 24.00
N THR A 187 -2.50 -0.83 22.77
CA THR A 187 -1.26 -0.09 22.45
C THR A 187 -1.16 1.21 23.25
N LYS A 188 0.07 1.58 23.64
CA LYS A 188 0.38 2.91 24.22
C LYS A 188 0.49 4.02 23.17
N TYR A 189 0.58 3.68 21.88
CA TYR A 189 0.77 4.65 20.81
C TYR A 189 -0.56 5.20 20.31
N THR A 190 -0.82 6.47 20.58
CA THR A 190 -2.08 7.15 20.22
C THR A 190 -2.24 7.39 18.72
N LYS A 191 -1.15 7.40 17.95
CA LYS A 191 -1.14 7.63 16.49
C LYS A 191 -0.84 6.38 15.67
N LEU A 192 -0.93 5.19 16.28
CA LEU A 192 -0.60 3.93 15.59
C LEU A 192 -1.48 3.73 14.34
N THR A 193 -2.76 4.11 14.42
CA THR A 193 -3.74 3.99 13.32
C THR A 193 -3.44 4.91 12.14
N ASP A 194 -2.75 6.02 12.39
CA ASP A 194 -2.48 7.06 11.39
C ASP A 194 -1.17 6.76 10.63
N MET A 195 -0.47 5.69 10.99
CA MET A 195 0.78 5.31 10.36
C MET A 195 0.56 4.91 8.90
N LEU A 196 1.31 5.60 8.03
CA LEU A 196 1.44 5.30 6.62
C LEU A 196 2.82 4.69 6.36
N ILE A 197 2.84 3.47 5.85
CA ILE A 197 4.03 2.62 5.79
C ILE A 197 4.33 2.29 4.33
N PRO A 198 5.49 2.71 3.78
CA PRO A 198 5.89 2.27 2.44
C PRO A 198 5.93 0.75 2.36
N LEU A 199 5.58 0.19 1.20
CA LEU A 199 5.69 -1.27 0.98
C LEU A 199 7.09 -1.79 1.33
N SER A 200 8.15 -1.07 0.97
CA SER A 200 9.53 -1.43 1.32
C SER A 200 9.74 -1.57 2.83
N MET A 201 9.19 -0.65 3.62
CA MET A 201 9.27 -0.68 5.07
C MET A 201 8.44 -1.83 5.63
N ALA A 202 7.23 -2.06 5.10
CA ALA A 202 6.36 -3.15 5.53
C ALA A 202 7.03 -4.53 5.39
N LEU A 203 7.82 -4.76 4.34
CA LEU A 203 8.52 -6.04 4.13
C LEU A 203 9.66 -6.30 5.12
N ILE A 204 10.28 -5.25 5.65
CA ILE A 204 11.47 -5.35 6.53
C ILE A 204 11.16 -5.05 8.00
N THR A 205 9.92 -4.66 8.32
CA THR A 205 9.47 -4.39 9.68
C THR A 205 9.11 -5.68 10.39
N ASP A 206 9.53 -5.82 11.64
CA ASP A 206 9.01 -6.81 12.56
C ASP A 206 7.89 -6.18 13.39
N PHE A 207 6.63 -6.51 13.07
CA PHE A 207 5.44 -6.01 13.78
C PHE A 207 5.23 -6.77 15.10
N ASN A 208 6.25 -6.76 15.95
CA ASN A 208 6.24 -7.38 17.27
C ASN A 208 5.56 -6.49 18.32
N GLU A 209 5.44 -7.00 19.55
CA GLU A 209 4.80 -6.30 20.66
C GLU A 209 5.45 -4.94 20.96
N GLU A 210 6.77 -4.83 20.81
CA GLU A 210 7.52 -3.59 21.03
C GLU A 210 7.18 -2.53 19.96
N TYR A 211 7.22 -2.92 18.69
CA TYR A 211 6.86 -2.06 17.57
C TYR A 211 5.42 -1.55 17.69
N LEU A 212 4.51 -2.43 18.11
CA LEU A 212 3.10 -2.11 18.28
C LEU A 212 2.80 -1.40 19.61
N GLY A 213 3.80 -1.24 20.49
CA GLY A 213 3.64 -0.53 21.76
C GLY A 213 2.72 -1.26 22.74
N ILE A 214 2.66 -2.59 22.68
CA ILE A 214 1.90 -3.42 23.60
C ILE A 214 2.68 -3.47 24.92
N SER A 215 2.04 -3.05 26.01
CA SER A 215 2.61 -3.19 27.34
C SER A 215 2.66 -4.67 27.70
N ILE A 216 3.86 -5.26 27.66
CA ILE A 216 4.09 -6.56 28.29
C ILE A 216 4.01 -6.30 29.79
N GLU A 217 2.85 -6.59 30.41
CA GLU A 217 2.82 -6.78 31.86
C GLU A 217 3.84 -7.89 32.14
N LYS A 218 5.02 -7.52 32.62
CA LYS A 218 5.96 -8.49 33.20
C LYS A 218 5.17 -9.16 34.30
N GLY A 219 4.79 -10.42 34.07
CA GLY A 219 4.04 -11.21 35.04
C GLY A 219 4.66 -11.04 36.41
N GLU A 220 3.82 -10.74 37.40
CA GLU A 220 4.23 -10.73 38.79
C GLU A 220 4.77 -12.11 39.16
N LYS A 221 6.09 -12.14 39.44
CA LYS A 221 6.88 -13.19 40.12
C LYS A 221 7.06 -14.54 39.44
#